data_AF-A0A811QBG0-F1
#
_entry.id   AF-A0A811QBG0-F1
#
_cell.length_a   1.000
_cell.length_b   1.000
_cell.length_c   1.000
_cell.angle_alpha   90.00
_cell.angle_beta   90.00
_cell.angle_gamma   90.00
#
_symmetry.space_group_name_H-M   'P 1'
#
loop_
_entity.id
_entity.type
_entity.pdbx_description
1 polymer ?
#
loop_
_entity_poly.entity_id
_entity_poly.type
_entity_poly.pdbx_seq_one_letter_code
_entity_poly.pdbx_strand_id
1 'polypeptide(L)'
;MTRGGGWNICDFTCKSYWGNQLRGVVVYLTFAAIALFHKSHRENYDDTDVKITYTLLCCTAALEFIIPGIKPYVNVIQTINRTWPDLFAQYNLLWHLARNRKHRKLRSLQLICRDYIDEIWCMKPCQSSSDITELVFDHVVVHGWTESIKDAATFHEFNNNRGQLTLQRKGCTGGMPLESLRRPFDESVVLWHLATDFCFFRPMDDAAAGKSATPNSHGHDEGDAARRRSREISNYMAYLLSTNPEMLMPGSRRSLFKEAYDKLDEMAGDKDDSTSSPIPNGTVPTQKKTKKPSMLDEQQMIASQIMQKLQSAKEGSESLVLDAWVLAQELMDIAGKDDDGVEGEAKMWRVIQGVWVEMLCFSAGRCRGFLHAKSLGKGGEYLSYVWMLMSFLGMETLAERLQRTELHVQGDMGATRLMTPAASEMPTPTGSNNV
;
A
#
# COMPACT_ATOMS: atom_id res chain seq x y z
N MET A 1 34.80 19.83 6.01
CA MET A 1 35.22 18.62 6.75
C MET A 1 34.96 18.84 8.23
N THR A 2 33.79 18.45 8.72
CA THR A 2 33.48 18.36 10.15
C THR A 2 32.93 16.96 10.38
N ARG A 3 33.69 16.17 11.14
CA ARG A 3 33.36 14.79 11.54
C ARG A 3 32.07 14.80 12.37
N GLY A 4 30.97 14.31 11.82
CA GLY A 4 29.76 13.96 12.56
C GLY A 4 30.00 12.71 13.41
N GLY A 5 29.59 12.77 14.68
CA GLY A 5 29.93 11.80 15.72
C GLY A 5 29.53 10.36 15.40
N GLY A 6 30.51 9.46 15.55
CA GLY A 6 30.26 8.03 15.59
C GLY A 6 29.39 7.70 16.81
N TRP A 7 28.30 6.99 16.57
CA TRP A 7 27.48 6.43 17.63
C TRP A 7 28.35 5.44 18.41
N ASN A 8 28.74 5.80 19.64
CA ASN A 8 29.57 4.98 20.49
C ASN A 8 28.81 3.69 20.84
N ILE A 9 29.34 2.55 20.41
CA ILE A 9 28.86 1.20 20.77
C ILE A 9 28.75 1.03 22.31
N CYS A 10 29.56 1.78 23.06
CA CYS A 10 29.52 1.84 24.53
C CYS A 10 28.23 2.47 25.10
N ASP A 11 27.58 3.40 24.40
CA ASP A 11 26.33 4.01 24.88
C ASP A 11 25.15 3.04 24.80
N PHE A 12 25.16 2.15 23.80
CA PHE A 12 24.11 1.17 23.60
C PHE A 12 24.18 0.04 24.63
N THR A 13 25.39 -0.42 24.96
CA THR A 13 25.62 -1.41 26.01
C THR A 13 25.34 -0.84 27.40
N CYS A 14 25.69 0.43 27.65
CA CYS A 14 25.38 1.13 28.90
C CYS A 14 23.87 1.28 29.11
N LYS A 15 23.11 1.77 28.12
CA LYS A 15 21.64 1.88 28.21
C LYS A 15 20.95 0.53 28.41
N SER A 16 21.42 -0.52 27.75
CA SER A 16 20.89 -1.89 27.92
C SER A 16 21.13 -2.44 29.33
N TYR A 17 22.33 -2.19 29.89
CA TYR A 17 22.69 -2.61 31.24
C TYR A 17 21.81 -1.95 32.31
N TRP A 18 21.68 -0.62 32.27
CA TRP A 18 20.83 0.11 33.23
C TRP A 18 19.35 -0.26 33.10
N GLY A 19 18.86 -0.51 31.88
CA GLY A 19 17.49 -0.97 31.65
C GLY A 19 17.21 -2.36 32.24
N ASN A 20 18.19 -3.28 32.18
CA ASN A 20 18.06 -4.61 32.78
C ASN A 20 18.10 -4.55 34.31
N GLN A 21 18.95 -3.69 34.88
CA GLN A 21 18.99 -3.47 36.34
C GLN A 21 17.68 -2.87 36.86
N LEU A 22 17.14 -1.87 36.17
CA LEU A 22 15.85 -1.26 36.55
C LEU A 22 14.71 -2.29 36.52
N ARG A 23 14.68 -3.18 35.52
CA ARG A 23 13.70 -4.26 35.45
C ARG A 23 13.88 -5.29 36.57
N GLY A 24 15.12 -5.64 36.92
CA GLY A 24 15.39 -6.49 38.09
C GLY A 24 14.85 -5.91 39.39
N VAL A 25 14.99 -4.59 39.57
CA VAL A 25 14.40 -3.87 40.72
C VAL A 25 12.87 -3.92 40.69
N VAL A 26 12.24 -3.74 39.53
CA VAL A 26 10.76 -3.80 39.39
C VAL A 26 10.23 -5.21 39.72
N VAL A 27 10.89 -6.27 39.24
CA VAL A 27 10.54 -7.65 39.59
C VAL A 27 10.65 -7.87 41.10
N TYR A 28 11.73 -7.41 41.73
CA TYR A 28 11.88 -7.52 43.18
C TYR A 28 10.77 -6.77 43.94
N LEU A 29 10.42 -5.56 43.50
CA LEU A 29 9.35 -4.76 44.10
C LEU A 29 7.98 -5.42 44.00
N THR A 30 7.66 -6.12 42.91
CA THR A 30 6.37 -6.83 42.78
C THR A 30 6.27 -8.04 43.72
N PHE A 31 7.36 -8.79 43.92
CA PHE A 31 7.40 -9.85 44.94
C PHE A 31 7.36 -9.29 46.36
N ALA A 32 8.03 -8.17 46.62
CA ALA A 32 7.95 -7.47 47.90
C ALA A 32 6.52 -6.98 48.18
N ALA A 33 5.81 -6.46 47.18
CA ALA A 33 4.41 -6.05 47.29
C ALA A 33 3.49 -7.24 47.61
N ILE A 34 3.70 -8.41 47.00
CA ILE A 34 2.97 -9.65 47.34
C ILE A 34 3.20 -10.06 48.80
N ALA A 35 4.45 -10.01 49.27
CA ALA A 35 4.81 -10.39 50.63
C ALA A 35 4.26 -9.40 51.67
N LEU A 36 4.34 -8.09 51.39
CA LEU A 36 3.77 -7.04 52.22
C LEU A 36 2.25 -7.13 52.27
N PHE A 37 1.61 -7.37 51.13
CA PHE A 37 0.18 -7.60 51.08
C PHE A 37 -0.15 -8.83 51.92
N HIS A 38 0.59 -9.95 51.82
CA HIS A 38 0.33 -11.17 52.59
C HIS A 38 0.40 -10.98 54.11
N LYS A 39 1.28 -10.08 54.57
CA LYS A 39 1.45 -9.76 56.00
C LYS A 39 0.52 -8.64 56.51
N SER A 40 -0.22 -7.96 55.64
CA SER A 40 -1.14 -6.91 56.09
C SER A 40 -2.37 -7.51 56.76
N HIS A 41 -2.91 -6.81 57.76
CA HIS A 41 -4.19 -7.18 58.38
C HIS A 41 -5.32 -6.99 57.37
N ARG A 42 -5.88 -8.10 56.88
CA ARG A 42 -6.92 -8.13 55.84
C ARG A 42 -8.33 -8.39 56.35
N GLU A 43 -8.47 -8.52 57.65
CA GLU A 43 -9.71 -8.93 58.34
C GLU A 43 -10.87 -7.94 58.13
N ASN A 44 -10.57 -6.71 57.69
CA ASN A 44 -11.56 -5.66 57.44
C ASN A 44 -11.90 -5.43 55.95
N TYR A 45 -11.34 -6.21 55.02
CA TYR A 45 -11.57 -6.06 53.58
C TYR A 45 -12.49 -7.17 53.04
N ASP A 46 -13.23 -6.86 51.96
CA ASP A 46 -14.06 -7.87 51.29
C ASP A 46 -13.19 -8.99 50.71
N ASP A 47 -13.63 -10.24 50.89
CA ASP A 47 -12.90 -11.43 50.43
C ASP A 47 -12.72 -11.45 48.91
N THR A 48 -13.65 -10.84 48.15
CA THR A 48 -13.56 -10.71 46.69
C THR A 48 -12.44 -9.76 46.30
N ASP A 49 -12.33 -8.62 46.97
CA ASP A 49 -11.31 -7.61 46.70
C ASP A 49 -9.90 -8.13 47.04
N VAL A 50 -9.78 -8.92 48.11
CA VAL A 50 -8.54 -9.61 48.48
C VAL A 50 -8.13 -10.61 47.39
N LYS A 51 -9.08 -11.39 46.85
CA LYS A 51 -8.83 -12.33 45.75
C LYS A 51 -8.42 -11.62 44.46
N ILE A 52 -9.13 -10.57 44.06
CA ILE A 52 -8.81 -9.77 42.86
C ILE A 52 -7.41 -9.17 42.97
N THR A 53 -7.08 -8.59 44.13
CA THR A 53 -5.76 -7.99 44.36
C THR A 53 -4.64 -9.03 44.27
N TYR A 54 -4.86 -10.24 44.81
CA TYR A 54 -3.92 -11.35 44.63
C TYR A 54 -3.77 -11.77 43.18
N THR A 55 -4.87 -11.93 42.46
CA THR A 55 -4.83 -12.30 41.04
C THR A 55 -4.05 -11.27 40.23
N LEU A 56 -4.30 -9.97 40.45
CA LEU A 56 -3.58 -8.90 39.76
C LEU A 56 -2.09 -8.91 40.09
N LEU A 57 -1.72 -8.97 41.38
CA LEU A 57 -0.31 -9.00 41.78
C LEU A 57 0.44 -10.22 41.24
N CYS A 58 -0.18 -11.40 41.25
CA CYS A 58 0.40 -12.62 40.70
C CYS A 58 0.53 -12.56 39.17
N CYS A 59 -0.47 -12.02 38.47
CA CYS A 59 -0.39 -11.81 37.02
C CYS A 59 0.70 -10.79 36.65
N THR A 60 0.83 -9.68 37.40
CA THR A 60 1.89 -8.69 37.20
C THR A 60 3.27 -9.30 37.44
N ALA A 61 3.46 -10.05 38.53
CA ALA A 61 4.73 -10.74 38.80
C ALA A 61 5.07 -11.79 37.72
N ALA A 62 4.08 -12.55 37.24
CA ALA A 62 4.26 -13.50 36.15
C ALA A 62 4.66 -12.81 34.84
N LEU A 63 3.99 -11.71 34.47
CA LEU A 63 4.32 -10.94 33.26
C LEU A 63 5.74 -10.35 33.35
N GLU A 64 6.11 -9.75 34.47
CA GLU A 64 7.45 -9.17 34.68
C GLU A 64 8.56 -10.24 34.73
N PHE A 65 8.24 -11.49 35.08
CA PHE A 65 9.18 -12.61 35.02
C PHE A 65 9.30 -13.22 33.61
N ILE A 66 8.19 -13.32 32.88
CA ILE A 66 8.13 -13.92 31.54
C ILE A 66 8.73 -12.98 30.48
N ILE A 67 8.46 -11.67 30.55
CA ILE A 67 8.90 -10.68 29.54
C ILE A 67 10.43 -10.68 29.34
N PRO A 68 11.28 -10.68 30.39
CA PRO A 68 12.73 -10.79 30.25
C PRO A 68 13.20 -12.13 29.67
N GLY A 69 12.49 -13.22 29.95
CA GLY A 69 12.80 -14.56 29.41
C GLY A 69 12.46 -14.70 27.93
N ILE A 70 11.42 -14.01 27.45
CA ILE A 70 11.02 -13.96 26.03
C ILE A 70 11.89 -12.99 25.23
N LYS A 71 12.35 -11.90 25.85
CA LYS A 71 13.15 -10.84 25.20
C LYS A 71 14.40 -11.33 24.46
N PRO A 72 15.22 -12.26 24.97
CA PRO A 72 16.34 -12.81 24.19
C PRO A 72 15.86 -13.64 23.00
N TYR A 73 14.73 -14.36 23.08
CA TYR A 73 14.18 -15.08 21.93
C TYR A 73 13.58 -14.14 20.89
N VAL A 74 12.89 -13.07 21.30
CA VAL A 74 12.39 -12.02 20.39
C VAL A 74 13.53 -11.23 19.79
N ASN A 75 14.57 -10.90 20.57
CA ASN A 75 15.78 -10.27 20.06
C ASN A 75 16.55 -11.20 19.13
N VAL A 76 16.61 -12.51 19.40
CA VAL A 76 17.23 -13.49 18.50
C VAL A 76 16.40 -13.65 17.23
N ILE A 77 15.07 -13.69 17.30
CA ILE A 77 14.19 -13.66 16.13
C ILE A 77 14.39 -12.35 15.35
N GLN A 78 14.48 -11.20 16.01
CA GLN A 78 14.80 -9.89 15.41
C GLN A 78 16.24 -9.79 14.87
N THR A 79 17.20 -10.52 15.46
CA THR A 79 18.60 -10.53 15.03
C THR A 79 18.83 -11.53 13.90
N ILE A 80 18.05 -12.62 13.84
CA ILE A 80 17.91 -13.49 12.66
C ILE A 80 17.19 -12.72 11.54
N ASN A 81 16.29 -11.79 11.89
CA ASN A 81 15.74 -10.74 11.02
C ASN A 81 16.70 -9.55 10.76
N ARG A 82 18.02 -9.72 10.87
CA ARG A 82 18.97 -8.66 10.47
C ARG A 82 19.00 -8.41 8.96
N THR A 83 18.39 -9.27 8.16
CA THR A 83 17.80 -8.89 6.88
C THR A 83 16.49 -8.19 7.18
N TRP A 84 16.41 -6.89 6.90
CA TRP A 84 15.16 -6.13 6.88
C TRP A 84 14.08 -6.99 6.20
N PRO A 85 12.87 -7.10 6.78
CA PRO A 85 11.91 -8.10 6.32
C PRO A 85 11.69 -7.93 4.82
N ASP A 86 12.08 -8.96 4.05
CA ASP A 86 11.82 -9.08 2.61
C ASP A 86 10.32 -9.34 2.37
N LEU A 87 9.46 -8.60 3.05
CA LEU A 87 8.07 -8.93 3.29
C LEU A 87 7.35 -7.59 3.44
N PHE A 88 6.84 -7.05 2.33
CA PHE A 88 5.94 -5.91 2.37
C PHE A 88 4.49 -6.37 2.26
N ALA A 89 3.62 -5.64 2.94
CA ALA A 89 2.20 -5.90 3.03
C ALA A 89 1.54 -5.85 1.63
N GLN A 90 0.57 -6.71 1.39
CA GLN A 90 -0.16 -6.75 0.13
C GLN A 90 -1.65 -6.59 0.40
N TYR A 91 -2.33 -5.82 -0.45
CA TYR A 91 -3.78 -5.78 -0.45
C TYR A 91 -4.28 -5.77 -1.89
N ASN A 92 -5.17 -6.71 -2.22
CA ASN A 92 -5.73 -6.83 -3.56
C ASN A 92 -7.27 -6.82 -3.50
N LEU A 93 -7.91 -5.89 -4.22
CA LEU A 93 -9.37 -5.71 -4.19
C LEU A 93 -10.11 -6.96 -4.66
N LEU A 94 -9.68 -7.58 -5.77
CA LEU A 94 -10.32 -8.78 -6.31
C LEU A 94 -10.12 -9.99 -5.39
N TRP A 95 -8.96 -10.12 -4.75
CA TRP A 95 -8.71 -11.14 -3.73
C TRP A 95 -9.68 -11.00 -2.56
N HIS A 96 -9.82 -9.78 -2.04
CA HIS A 96 -10.70 -9.49 -0.91
C HIS A 96 -12.16 -9.79 -1.27
N LEU A 97 -12.58 -9.40 -2.48
CA LEU A 97 -13.92 -9.67 -3.01
C LEU A 97 -14.18 -11.18 -3.16
N ALA A 98 -13.26 -11.93 -3.77
CA ALA A 98 -13.36 -13.37 -3.94
C ALA A 98 -13.50 -14.10 -2.60
N ARG A 99 -12.65 -13.74 -1.63
CA ARG A 99 -12.66 -14.32 -0.30
C ARG A 99 -13.97 -14.04 0.44
N ASN A 100 -14.44 -12.80 0.40
CA ASN A 100 -15.67 -12.39 1.07
C ASN A 100 -16.89 -13.16 0.55
N ARG A 101 -16.94 -13.41 -0.76
CA ARG A 101 -18.00 -14.21 -1.38
C ARG A 101 -17.91 -15.69 -1.01
N LYS A 102 -16.69 -16.25 -0.96
CA LYS A 102 -16.47 -17.65 -0.56
C LYS A 102 -16.86 -17.93 0.89
N HIS A 103 -16.68 -16.97 1.78
CA HIS A 103 -16.88 -17.12 3.22
C HIS A 103 -18.09 -16.33 3.77
N ARG A 104 -19.14 -16.12 2.98
CA ARG A 104 -20.36 -15.36 3.36
C ARG A 104 -21.00 -15.82 4.68
N LYS A 105 -20.90 -17.11 5.04
CA LYS A 105 -21.39 -17.66 6.32
C LYS A 105 -20.51 -17.34 7.53
N LEU A 106 -19.21 -17.08 7.36
CA LEU A 106 -18.32 -16.65 8.44
C LEU A 106 -18.47 -15.15 8.76
N ARG A 107 -19.03 -14.35 7.83
CA ARG A 107 -19.28 -12.91 8.01
C ARG A 107 -20.18 -12.59 9.19
N SER A 108 -21.18 -13.43 9.48
CA SER A 108 -22.11 -13.21 10.61
C SER A 108 -21.44 -13.37 11.98
N LEU A 109 -20.27 -14.02 12.06
CA LEU A 109 -19.50 -14.23 13.29
C LEU A 109 -18.40 -13.18 13.51
N GLN A 110 -18.15 -12.28 12.53
CA GLN A 110 -17.04 -11.32 12.53
C GLN A 110 -17.38 -9.94 13.16
N LEU A 111 -18.51 -9.83 13.87
CA LEU A 111 -19.08 -8.54 14.31
C LEU A 111 -18.25 -7.72 15.31
N ILE A 112 -17.19 -8.27 15.91
CA ILE A 112 -16.45 -7.60 17.00
C ILE A 112 -15.11 -6.98 16.54
N CYS A 113 -14.46 -7.52 15.49
CA CYS A 113 -13.13 -7.06 15.03
C CYS A 113 -12.97 -7.14 13.49
N ARG A 114 -13.98 -6.74 12.72
CA ARG A 114 -13.98 -6.85 11.25
C ARG A 114 -12.77 -6.17 10.60
N ASP A 115 -12.53 -4.91 10.96
CA ASP A 115 -11.48 -4.10 10.34
C ASP A 115 -10.06 -4.65 10.63
N TYR A 116 -9.85 -5.19 11.83
CA TYR A 116 -8.57 -5.77 12.25
C TYR A 116 -8.29 -7.15 11.64
N ILE A 117 -9.32 -7.96 11.43
CA ILE A 117 -9.19 -9.29 10.82
C ILE A 117 -8.96 -9.18 9.31
N ASP A 118 -9.64 -8.25 8.65
CA ASP A 118 -9.44 -7.96 7.23
C ASP A 118 -8.03 -7.37 6.98
N GLU A 119 -7.52 -6.57 7.91
CA GLU A 119 -6.14 -6.07 7.94
C GLU A 119 -5.09 -7.20 8.12
N ILE A 120 -5.34 -8.21 8.96
CA ILE A 120 -4.38 -9.31 9.18
C ILE A 120 -4.36 -10.31 8.01
N TRP A 121 -5.48 -10.53 7.32
CA TRP A 121 -5.59 -11.60 6.32
C TRP A 121 -5.26 -11.21 4.89
N CYS A 122 -5.29 -9.93 4.54
CA CYS A 122 -4.87 -9.49 3.20
C CYS A 122 -3.35 -9.61 3.00
N MET A 123 -2.57 -9.67 4.08
CA MET A 123 -1.11 -9.52 4.09
C MET A 123 -0.39 -10.87 3.93
N LYS A 124 -0.55 -11.59 2.82
CA LYS A 124 0.52 -12.55 2.45
C LYS A 124 1.72 -11.72 2.00
N PRO A 125 2.81 -11.65 2.77
CA PRO A 125 3.91 -10.78 2.41
C PRO A 125 4.74 -11.43 1.29
N CYS A 126 5.30 -10.63 0.38
CA CYS A 126 6.07 -11.11 -0.77
C CYS A 126 7.57 -10.86 -0.63
N GLN A 127 8.37 -11.79 -1.15
CA GLN A 127 9.84 -11.82 -1.10
C GLN A 127 10.55 -10.99 -2.19
N SER A 128 9.83 -10.13 -2.90
CA SER A 128 10.35 -9.39 -4.08
C SER A 128 10.79 -7.96 -3.78
N SER A 129 11.01 -7.61 -2.51
CA SER A 129 11.53 -6.30 -2.09
C SER A 129 12.87 -5.96 -2.70
N SER A 130 13.77 -6.94 -2.84
CA SER A 130 15.08 -6.72 -3.49
C SER A 130 14.91 -6.31 -4.96
N ASP A 131 14.12 -7.07 -5.73
CA ASP A 131 13.89 -6.79 -7.14
C ASP A 131 13.23 -5.42 -7.35
N ILE A 132 12.26 -5.04 -6.51
CA ILE A 132 11.59 -3.74 -6.63
C ILE A 132 12.53 -2.60 -6.22
N THR A 133 13.39 -2.84 -5.23
CA THR A 133 14.42 -1.88 -4.82
C THR A 133 15.41 -1.60 -5.94
N GLU A 134 15.81 -2.64 -6.69
CA GLU A 134 16.66 -2.49 -7.87
C GLU A 134 15.98 -1.62 -8.93
N LEU A 135 14.68 -1.78 -9.17
CA LEU A 135 13.94 -0.90 -10.08
C LEU A 135 13.90 0.56 -9.60
N VAL A 136 13.74 0.79 -8.29
CA VAL A 136 13.80 2.14 -7.72
C VAL A 136 15.18 2.75 -7.94
N PHE A 137 16.24 1.96 -7.71
CA PHE A 137 17.61 2.38 -7.95
C PHE A 137 17.82 2.75 -9.43
N ASP A 138 17.42 1.88 -10.36
CA ASP A 138 17.52 2.13 -11.80
C ASP A 138 16.71 3.36 -12.23
N HIS A 139 15.51 3.52 -11.69
CA HIS A 139 14.69 4.69 -11.95
C HIS A 139 15.40 5.98 -11.52
N VAL A 140 15.97 6.02 -10.32
CA VAL A 140 16.64 7.23 -9.79
C VAL A 140 17.98 7.47 -10.49
N VAL A 141 18.83 6.46 -10.64
CA VAL A 141 20.20 6.61 -11.14
C VAL A 141 20.24 6.68 -12.65
N VAL A 142 19.64 5.70 -13.34
CA VAL A 142 19.68 5.61 -14.80
C VAL A 142 18.71 6.62 -15.38
N HIS A 143 17.43 6.53 -15.04
CA HIS A 143 16.40 7.37 -15.68
C HIS A 143 16.36 8.79 -15.12
N GLY A 144 16.71 8.99 -13.86
CA GLY A 144 16.82 10.31 -13.23
C GLY A 144 18.14 10.97 -13.55
N TRP A 145 19.17 10.67 -12.75
CA TRP A 145 20.46 11.37 -12.78
C TRP A 145 21.21 11.28 -14.11
N THR A 146 21.13 10.14 -14.80
CA THR A 146 21.90 9.93 -16.03
C THR A 146 21.18 10.45 -17.28
N GLU A 147 19.87 10.21 -17.38
CA GLU A 147 19.10 10.50 -18.61
C GLU A 147 18.34 11.84 -18.57
N SER A 148 17.71 12.18 -17.43
CA SER A 148 16.67 13.23 -17.39
C SER A 148 17.08 14.51 -16.66
N ILE A 149 17.75 14.40 -15.51
CA ILE A 149 18.03 15.52 -14.61
C ILE A 149 19.28 16.28 -15.07
N LYS A 150 19.11 17.55 -15.44
CA LYS A 150 20.20 18.42 -15.93
C LYS A 150 20.33 19.72 -15.12
N ASP A 151 19.25 20.13 -14.49
CA ASP A 151 19.12 21.38 -13.74
C ASP A 151 18.05 21.24 -12.64
N ALA A 152 17.82 22.32 -11.88
CA ALA A 152 16.81 22.32 -10.82
C ALA A 152 15.38 22.12 -11.32
N ALA A 153 15.04 22.61 -12.52
CA ALA A 153 13.69 22.49 -13.07
C ALA A 153 13.38 21.03 -13.43
N THR A 154 14.27 20.39 -14.17
CA THR A 154 14.19 18.96 -14.54
C THR A 154 14.30 18.04 -13.33
N PHE A 155 15.06 18.42 -12.29
CA PHE A 155 15.07 17.72 -11.00
C PHE A 155 13.69 17.74 -10.33
N HIS A 156 13.04 18.91 -10.24
CA HIS A 156 11.71 19.00 -9.63
C HIS A 156 10.65 18.29 -10.47
N GLU A 157 10.72 18.39 -11.79
CA GLU A 157 9.84 17.65 -12.70
C GLU A 157 9.97 16.13 -12.47
N PHE A 158 11.19 15.61 -12.42
CA PHE A 158 11.45 14.19 -12.15
C PHE A 158 10.84 13.73 -10.82
N ASN A 159 11.05 14.48 -9.73
CA ASN A 159 10.47 14.16 -8.41
C ASN A 159 8.93 14.31 -8.34
N ASN A 160 8.32 14.95 -9.34
CA ASN A 160 6.87 15.12 -9.42
C ASN A 160 6.21 14.11 -10.38
N ASN A 161 7.00 13.34 -11.13
CA ASN A 161 6.49 12.30 -12.00
C ASN A 161 5.92 11.14 -11.17
N ARG A 162 4.81 10.60 -11.67
CA ARG A 162 4.06 9.46 -11.11
C ARG A 162 3.71 8.43 -12.18
N GLY A 163 4.45 8.44 -13.29
CA GLY A 163 4.28 7.60 -14.46
C GLY A 163 4.50 8.33 -15.79
N GLN A 164 4.53 9.67 -15.78
CA GLN A 164 4.66 10.48 -16.99
C GLN A 164 5.96 10.19 -17.74
N LEU A 165 7.08 9.98 -17.03
CA LEU A 165 8.37 9.69 -17.66
C LEU A 165 8.33 8.34 -18.38
N THR A 166 7.77 7.31 -17.74
CA THR A 166 7.58 5.98 -18.33
C THR A 166 6.70 6.05 -19.56
N LEU A 167 5.54 6.72 -19.46
CA LEU A 167 4.62 6.86 -20.59
C LEU A 167 5.29 7.56 -21.78
N GLN A 168 6.05 8.64 -21.52
CA GLN A 168 6.79 9.36 -22.56
C GLN A 168 7.84 8.45 -23.23
N ARG A 169 8.66 7.74 -22.44
CA ARG A 169 9.73 6.86 -22.95
C ARG A 169 9.19 5.68 -23.76
N LYS A 170 7.97 5.22 -23.44
CA LYS A 170 7.31 4.10 -24.13
C LYS A 170 6.40 4.53 -25.28
N GLY A 171 6.34 5.84 -25.58
CA GLY A 171 5.55 6.39 -26.69
C GLY A 171 4.04 6.47 -26.41
N CYS A 172 3.63 6.41 -25.15
CA CYS A 172 2.23 6.49 -24.70
C CYS A 172 1.87 7.94 -24.34
N THR A 173 1.71 8.81 -25.33
CA THR A 173 1.64 10.27 -25.13
C THR A 173 0.23 10.86 -24.96
N GLY A 174 -0.81 10.03 -24.88
CA GLY A 174 -2.20 10.48 -24.73
C GLY A 174 -3.14 9.42 -24.18
N GLY A 175 -4.43 9.71 -24.20
CA GLY A 175 -5.49 8.79 -23.77
C GLY A 175 -5.60 8.61 -22.25
N MET A 176 -6.32 7.58 -21.83
CA MET A 176 -6.53 7.27 -20.42
C MET A 176 -5.26 7.04 -19.60
N PRO A 177 -4.15 6.47 -20.13
CA PRO A 177 -2.90 6.39 -19.41
C PRO A 177 -2.42 7.75 -18.89
N LEU A 178 -2.46 8.78 -19.73
CA LEU A 178 -2.02 10.11 -19.31
C LEU A 178 -3.07 10.84 -18.45
N GLU A 179 -4.35 10.74 -18.78
CA GLU A 179 -5.43 11.39 -18.01
C GLU A 179 -5.58 10.81 -16.60
N SER A 180 -5.40 9.50 -16.45
CA SER A 180 -5.41 8.85 -15.12
C SER A 180 -4.30 9.37 -14.21
N LEU A 181 -3.16 9.79 -14.78
CA LEU A 181 -2.05 10.46 -14.10
C LEU A 181 -2.24 11.98 -13.97
N ARG A 182 -3.43 12.54 -14.21
CA ARG A 182 -3.77 13.94 -13.87
C ARG A 182 -4.75 14.05 -12.70
N ARG A 183 -5.43 12.97 -12.36
CA ARG A 183 -6.36 12.87 -11.22
C ARG A 183 -5.67 13.05 -9.86
N PRO A 184 -6.38 13.25 -8.73
CA PRO A 184 -5.79 13.13 -7.40
C PRO A 184 -5.00 11.82 -7.23
N PHE A 185 -3.89 11.83 -6.48
CA PHE A 185 -2.97 10.69 -6.44
C PHE A 185 -3.61 9.41 -5.90
N ASP A 186 -4.43 9.53 -4.85
CA ASP A 186 -5.17 8.42 -4.27
C ASP A 186 -6.19 7.81 -5.26
N GLU A 187 -6.85 8.63 -6.09
CA GLU A 187 -7.68 8.15 -7.20
C GLU A 187 -6.85 7.43 -8.28
N SER A 188 -5.70 7.99 -8.67
CA SER A 188 -4.80 7.34 -9.63
C SER A 188 -4.35 5.97 -9.11
N VAL A 189 -4.03 5.84 -7.82
CA VAL A 189 -3.63 4.56 -7.21
C VAL A 189 -4.75 3.51 -7.34
N VAL A 190 -6.00 3.87 -7.04
CA VAL A 190 -7.13 2.92 -7.20
C VAL A 190 -7.34 2.56 -8.66
N LEU A 191 -7.31 3.55 -9.56
CA LEU A 191 -7.55 3.37 -10.98
C LEU A 191 -6.50 2.45 -11.61
N TRP A 192 -5.22 2.70 -11.35
CA TRP A 192 -4.11 1.84 -11.82
C TRP A 192 -4.12 0.47 -11.14
N HIS A 193 -4.53 0.37 -9.87
CA HIS A 193 -4.63 -0.93 -9.18
C HIS A 193 -5.63 -1.85 -9.86
N LEU A 194 -6.83 -1.34 -10.13
CA LEU A 194 -7.87 -2.06 -10.85
C LEU A 194 -7.45 -2.38 -12.29
N ALA A 195 -6.86 -1.42 -13.01
CA ALA A 195 -6.40 -1.64 -14.38
C ALA A 195 -5.32 -2.73 -14.45
N THR A 196 -4.37 -2.73 -13.52
CA THR A 196 -3.32 -3.76 -13.40
C THR A 196 -3.93 -5.15 -13.24
N ASP A 197 -4.94 -5.28 -12.39
CA ASP A 197 -5.63 -6.55 -12.14
C ASP A 197 -6.49 -6.98 -13.34
N PHE A 198 -7.16 -6.05 -14.03
CA PHE A 198 -7.87 -6.36 -15.28
C PHE A 198 -6.93 -6.85 -16.38
N CYS A 199 -5.78 -6.20 -16.57
CA CYS A 199 -4.73 -6.67 -17.47
C CYS A 199 -4.18 -8.05 -17.04
N PHE A 200 -4.05 -8.29 -15.74
CA PHE A 200 -3.56 -9.58 -15.20
C PHE A 200 -4.53 -10.73 -15.48
N PHE A 201 -5.84 -10.48 -15.38
CA PHE A 201 -6.90 -11.48 -15.60
C PHE A 201 -7.46 -11.48 -17.02
N ARG A 202 -6.77 -10.83 -17.97
CA ARG A 202 -7.16 -10.83 -19.38
C ARG A 202 -7.37 -12.27 -19.87
N PRO A 203 -8.51 -12.60 -20.49
CA PRO A 203 -8.68 -13.88 -21.15
C PRO A 203 -7.61 -14.04 -22.23
N MET A 204 -6.76 -15.05 -22.10
CA MET A 204 -5.84 -15.40 -23.17
C MET A 204 -6.67 -16.09 -24.25
N ASP A 205 -6.64 -15.60 -25.49
CA ASP A 205 -7.19 -16.38 -26.60
C ASP A 205 -6.38 -17.67 -26.73
N ASP A 206 -7.05 -18.82 -26.75
CA ASP A 206 -6.46 -20.18 -26.79
C ASP A 206 -5.45 -20.38 -27.94
N ALA A 207 -5.45 -19.48 -28.94
CA ALA A 207 -4.48 -19.46 -30.04
C ALA A 207 -3.03 -19.09 -29.60
N ALA A 208 -2.85 -18.37 -28.49
CA ALA A 208 -1.52 -18.02 -27.96
C ALA A 208 -0.93 -19.13 -27.06
N ALA A 209 -1.78 -19.89 -26.36
CA ALA A 209 -1.36 -20.99 -25.49
C ALA A 209 -0.76 -22.18 -26.27
N GLY A 210 -1.04 -22.31 -27.56
CA GLY A 210 -0.44 -23.30 -28.44
C GLY A 210 1.02 -23.02 -28.86
N LYS A 211 1.60 -21.88 -28.47
CA LYS A 211 2.96 -21.46 -28.86
C LYS A 211 3.94 -21.29 -27.69
N SER A 212 3.70 -21.89 -26.52
CA SER A 212 4.71 -21.93 -25.45
C SER A 212 5.37 -23.32 -25.34
N ALA A 213 6.54 -23.48 -25.96
CA ALA A 213 7.66 -24.29 -25.43
C ALA A 213 8.86 -24.25 -26.40
N THR A 214 9.50 -23.09 -26.57
CA THR A 214 10.94 -23.03 -26.82
C THR A 214 11.60 -22.24 -25.69
N PRO A 215 12.53 -22.81 -24.91
CA PRO A 215 13.02 -22.21 -23.65
C PRO A 215 13.97 -21.01 -23.79
N ASN A 216 14.12 -20.41 -24.97
CA ASN A 216 15.28 -19.56 -25.29
C ASN A 216 14.93 -18.17 -25.88
N SER A 217 13.97 -17.44 -25.29
CA SER A 217 13.85 -16.01 -25.57
C SER A 217 13.91 -15.20 -24.26
N HIS A 218 14.98 -14.41 -24.10
CA HIS A 218 15.19 -13.55 -22.93
C HIS A 218 13.99 -12.60 -22.64
N GLY A 219 13.20 -12.25 -23.65
CA GLY A 219 12.04 -11.36 -23.50
C GLY A 219 10.85 -11.96 -22.75
N HIS A 220 10.66 -13.30 -22.79
CA HIS A 220 9.54 -13.95 -22.09
C HIS A 220 9.72 -13.89 -20.57
N ASP A 221 10.94 -14.13 -20.09
CA ASP A 221 11.28 -14.10 -18.66
C ASP A 221 11.19 -12.69 -18.07
N GLU A 222 11.62 -11.67 -18.84
CA GLU A 222 11.56 -10.27 -18.41
C GLU A 222 10.10 -9.76 -18.33
N GLY A 223 9.27 -10.09 -19.34
CA GLY A 223 7.84 -9.77 -19.34
C GLY A 223 7.10 -10.42 -18.16
N ASP A 224 7.42 -11.68 -17.86
CA ASP A 224 6.87 -12.39 -16.71
C ASP A 224 7.28 -11.75 -15.37
N ALA A 225 8.53 -11.33 -15.25
CA ALA A 225 9.02 -10.63 -14.07
C ALA A 225 8.37 -9.25 -13.91
N ALA A 226 8.22 -8.49 -15.01
CA ALA A 226 7.53 -7.21 -15.03
C ALA A 226 6.07 -7.34 -14.60
N ARG A 227 5.36 -8.38 -15.07
CA ARG A 227 3.99 -8.70 -14.67
C ARG A 227 3.87 -8.95 -13.17
N ARG A 228 4.74 -9.80 -12.60
CA ARG A 228 4.75 -10.11 -11.16
C ARG A 228 4.98 -8.86 -10.33
N ARG A 229 6.07 -8.13 -10.60
CA ARG A 229 6.44 -6.92 -9.83
C ARG A 229 5.38 -5.82 -9.95
N SER A 230 4.79 -5.64 -11.12
CA SER A 230 3.68 -4.69 -11.32
C SER A 230 2.52 -4.97 -10.35
N ARG A 231 2.11 -6.24 -10.26
CA ARG A 231 1.01 -6.64 -9.37
C ARG A 231 1.39 -6.53 -7.90
N GLU A 232 2.64 -6.81 -7.54
CA GLU A 232 3.14 -6.68 -6.16
C GLU A 232 3.19 -5.21 -5.70
N ILE A 233 3.76 -4.31 -6.52
CA ILE A 233 3.79 -2.87 -6.20
C ILE A 233 2.36 -2.33 -6.13
N SER A 234 1.52 -2.69 -7.10
CA SER A 234 0.09 -2.33 -7.11
C SER A 234 -0.62 -2.75 -5.81
N ASN A 235 -0.42 -3.99 -5.35
CA ASN A 235 -1.00 -4.49 -4.11
C ASN A 235 -0.45 -3.76 -2.88
N TYR A 236 0.82 -3.35 -2.89
CA TYR A 236 1.42 -2.56 -1.81
C TYR A 236 0.83 -1.14 -1.73
N MET A 237 0.68 -0.47 -2.87
CA MET A 237 0.11 0.87 -2.92
C MET A 237 -1.38 0.87 -2.49
N ALA A 238 -2.12 -0.18 -2.88
CA ALA A 238 -3.47 -0.42 -2.39
C ALA A 238 -3.51 -0.67 -0.87
N TYR A 239 -2.55 -1.42 -0.33
CA TYR A 239 -2.38 -1.61 1.12
C TYR A 239 -2.17 -0.26 1.83
N LEU A 240 -1.29 0.59 1.31
CA LEU A 240 -1.05 1.90 1.90
C LEU A 240 -2.34 2.72 1.90
N LEU A 241 -3.09 2.77 0.79
CA LEU A 241 -4.35 3.50 0.74
C LEU A 241 -5.40 2.96 1.72
N SER A 242 -5.51 1.64 1.85
CA SER A 242 -6.53 1.02 2.70
C SER A 242 -6.17 1.10 4.18
N THR A 243 -4.91 0.82 4.53
CA THR A 243 -4.49 0.59 5.92
C THR A 243 -3.75 1.80 6.50
N ASN A 244 -2.90 2.46 5.72
CA ASN A 244 -2.06 3.55 6.18
C ASN A 244 -2.05 4.76 5.20
N PRO A 245 -3.22 5.36 4.90
CA PRO A 245 -3.37 6.36 3.83
C PRO A 245 -2.51 7.61 4.06
N GLU A 246 -2.25 7.97 5.32
CA GLU A 246 -1.36 9.08 5.68
C GLU A 246 0.08 8.86 5.20
N MET A 247 0.54 7.61 5.09
CA MET A 247 1.85 7.28 4.53
C MET A 247 1.84 7.25 2.99
N LEU A 248 0.70 7.02 2.35
CA LEU A 248 0.61 7.09 0.88
C LEU A 248 0.88 8.52 0.40
N MET A 249 0.14 9.48 0.95
CA MET A 249 0.32 10.92 0.77
C MET A 249 -0.58 11.66 1.78
N PRO A 250 -0.17 12.83 2.30
CA PRO A 250 -1.07 13.71 3.05
C PRO A 250 -2.42 13.91 2.34
N GLY A 251 -3.52 13.67 3.07
CA GLY A 251 -4.88 13.86 2.57
C GLY A 251 -5.46 12.69 1.74
N SER A 252 -4.77 11.55 1.64
CA SER A 252 -5.29 10.37 0.93
C SER A 252 -6.61 9.87 1.53
N ARG A 253 -7.59 9.59 0.67
CA ARG A 253 -8.95 9.24 1.06
C ARG A 253 -9.15 7.72 1.07
N ARG A 254 -9.22 7.12 2.27
CA ARG A 254 -9.56 5.69 2.44
C ARG A 254 -10.93 5.32 1.84
N SER A 255 -11.88 6.27 1.76
CA SER A 255 -13.23 6.01 1.25
C SER A 255 -13.24 5.57 -0.22
N LEU A 256 -12.33 6.08 -1.05
CA LEU A 256 -12.22 5.71 -2.48
C LEU A 256 -12.02 4.21 -2.67
N PHE A 257 -11.19 3.61 -1.81
CA PHE A 257 -10.92 2.18 -1.86
C PHE A 257 -12.17 1.36 -1.51
N LYS A 258 -12.96 1.84 -0.54
CA LYS A 258 -14.23 1.23 -0.14
C LYS A 258 -15.30 1.41 -1.21
N GLU A 259 -15.44 2.60 -1.78
CA GLU A 259 -16.38 2.91 -2.87
C GLU A 259 -16.10 2.04 -4.10
N ALA A 260 -14.83 1.87 -4.47
CA ALA A 260 -14.43 0.95 -5.54
C ALA A 260 -14.78 -0.50 -5.19
N TYR A 261 -14.51 -0.94 -3.96
CA TYR A 261 -14.89 -2.29 -3.50
C TYR A 261 -16.40 -2.53 -3.59
N ASP A 262 -17.22 -1.63 -3.05
CA ASP A 262 -18.68 -1.77 -3.02
C ASP A 262 -19.24 -1.86 -4.44
N LYS A 263 -18.70 -1.06 -5.37
CA LYS A 263 -19.08 -1.09 -6.78
C LYS A 263 -18.68 -2.39 -7.48
N LEU A 264 -17.49 -2.92 -7.21
CA LEU A 264 -17.08 -4.22 -7.75
C LEU A 264 -17.95 -5.36 -7.19
N ASP A 265 -18.38 -5.28 -5.93
CA ASP A 265 -19.26 -6.28 -5.33
C ASP A 265 -20.67 -6.25 -5.94
N GLU A 266 -21.21 -5.05 -6.20
CA GLU A 266 -22.45 -4.88 -6.96
C GLU A 266 -22.33 -5.48 -8.37
N MET A 267 -21.26 -5.12 -9.09
CA MET A 267 -21.01 -5.62 -10.43
C MET A 267 -20.84 -7.13 -10.45
N ALA A 268 -20.14 -7.72 -9.49
CA ALA A 268 -19.91 -9.16 -9.52
C ALA A 268 -21.18 -9.97 -9.16
N GLY A 269 -22.27 -9.34 -8.70
CA GLY A 269 -23.61 -9.94 -8.50
C GLY A 269 -23.70 -11.00 -7.38
N ASP A 270 -24.92 -11.32 -6.93
CA ASP A 270 -25.15 -12.41 -5.97
C ASP A 270 -25.26 -13.76 -6.72
N LYS A 271 -24.68 -14.83 -6.15
CA LYS A 271 -24.72 -16.20 -6.73
C LYS A 271 -26.13 -16.80 -6.79
N ASP A 272 -27.13 -16.13 -6.23
CA ASP A 272 -28.44 -16.71 -5.91
C ASP A 272 -29.52 -16.42 -6.97
N ASP A 273 -29.25 -15.63 -8.01
CA ASP A 273 -30.26 -15.27 -9.02
C ASP A 273 -30.28 -16.19 -10.26
N SER A 274 -29.74 -17.41 -10.11
CA SER A 274 -30.11 -18.49 -11.03
C SER A 274 -31.52 -18.93 -10.67
N THR A 275 -32.52 -18.20 -11.14
CA THR A 275 -33.92 -18.56 -11.04
C THR A 275 -34.09 -19.97 -11.61
N SER A 276 -34.35 -20.88 -10.70
CA SER A 276 -34.73 -22.25 -10.93
C SER A 276 -35.97 -22.30 -11.82
N SER A 277 -35.82 -22.78 -13.05
CA SER A 277 -36.92 -23.43 -13.75
C SER A 277 -36.71 -24.95 -13.59
N PRO A 278 -37.60 -25.67 -12.88
CA PRO A 278 -37.43 -27.11 -12.69
C PRO A 278 -37.84 -27.84 -13.97
N ILE A 279 -36.85 -28.40 -14.69
CA ILE A 279 -37.11 -29.47 -15.65
C ILE A 279 -36.79 -30.80 -14.96
N PRO A 280 -37.76 -31.71 -14.81
CA PRO A 280 -37.51 -33.03 -14.30
C PRO A 280 -37.04 -33.95 -15.42
N ASN A 281 -35.85 -34.53 -15.27
CA ASN A 281 -35.65 -35.99 -15.25
C ASN A 281 -34.23 -36.39 -15.67
N GLY A 282 -33.65 -37.24 -14.81
CA GLY A 282 -32.88 -38.41 -15.21
C GLY A 282 -31.59 -38.15 -15.97
N THR A 283 -30.47 -38.11 -15.25
CA THR A 283 -29.38 -39.10 -15.32
C THR A 283 -28.38 -38.72 -14.24
N VAL A 284 -28.02 -39.67 -13.36
CA VAL A 284 -26.99 -39.47 -12.33
C VAL A 284 -25.63 -39.32 -13.02
N PRO A 285 -24.92 -38.18 -12.93
CA PRO A 285 -23.52 -38.11 -13.34
C PRO A 285 -22.68 -38.57 -12.15
N THR A 286 -21.91 -39.62 -12.39
CA THR A 286 -20.78 -40.07 -11.59
C THR A 286 -19.96 -38.89 -11.08
N GLN A 287 -19.82 -38.79 -9.75
CA GLN A 287 -19.05 -37.75 -9.08
C GLN A 287 -17.56 -37.82 -9.49
N LYS A 288 -17.18 -37.06 -10.52
CA LYS A 288 -15.79 -36.73 -10.78
C LYS A 288 -15.37 -35.78 -9.65
N LYS A 289 -14.45 -36.20 -8.78
CA LYS A 289 -13.87 -35.35 -7.71
C LYS A 289 -13.25 -34.10 -8.35
N THR A 290 -14.03 -33.03 -8.45
CA THR A 290 -13.55 -31.72 -8.90
C THR A 290 -12.68 -31.15 -7.79
N LYS A 291 -11.41 -30.87 -8.12
CA LYS A 291 -10.45 -30.19 -7.26
C LYS A 291 -11.09 -28.87 -6.80
N LYS A 292 -11.10 -28.61 -5.50
CA LYS A 292 -11.63 -27.34 -4.94
C LYS A 292 -10.88 -26.17 -5.62
N PRO A 293 -11.58 -25.17 -6.19
CA PRO A 293 -10.94 -24.10 -6.94
C PRO A 293 -9.98 -23.31 -6.03
N SER A 294 -8.82 -22.96 -6.59
CA SER A 294 -7.84 -22.07 -5.97
C SER A 294 -8.47 -20.69 -5.73
N MET A 295 -7.92 -19.91 -4.80
CA MET A 295 -8.31 -18.50 -4.64
C MET A 295 -8.03 -17.69 -5.91
N LEU A 296 -6.99 -18.04 -6.67
CA LEU A 296 -6.67 -17.38 -7.93
C LEU A 296 -7.73 -17.68 -9.00
N ASP A 297 -8.22 -18.93 -9.05
CA ASP A 297 -9.30 -19.32 -9.97
C ASP A 297 -10.59 -18.55 -9.66
N GLU A 298 -10.89 -18.32 -8.37
CA GLU A 298 -12.05 -17.50 -7.96
C GLU A 298 -11.88 -16.03 -8.33
N GLN A 299 -10.67 -15.47 -8.21
CA GLN A 299 -10.38 -14.11 -8.68
C GLN A 299 -10.57 -14.00 -10.19
N GLN A 300 -10.05 -14.96 -10.95
CA GLN A 300 -10.20 -15.00 -12.40
C GLN A 300 -11.68 -15.02 -12.80
N MET A 301 -12.49 -15.88 -12.17
CA MET A 301 -13.93 -15.94 -12.47
C MET A 301 -14.63 -14.61 -12.18
N ILE A 302 -14.34 -13.98 -11.03
CA ILE A 302 -14.96 -12.71 -10.65
C ILE A 302 -14.50 -11.57 -11.57
N ALA A 303 -13.20 -11.51 -11.88
CA ALA A 303 -12.65 -10.54 -12.83
C ALA A 303 -13.34 -10.67 -14.19
N SER A 304 -13.45 -11.89 -14.73
CA SER A 304 -14.12 -12.13 -16.01
C SER A 304 -15.60 -11.72 -15.99
N GLN A 305 -16.34 -11.97 -14.91
CA GLN A 305 -17.73 -11.51 -14.76
C GLN A 305 -17.84 -9.98 -14.74
N ILE A 306 -16.97 -9.32 -14.00
CA ILE A 306 -16.92 -7.85 -13.91
C ILE A 306 -16.58 -7.26 -15.28
N MET A 307 -15.54 -7.77 -15.95
CA MET A 307 -15.11 -7.32 -17.27
C MET A 307 -16.22 -7.49 -18.31
N GLN A 308 -16.95 -8.61 -18.30
CA GLN A 308 -18.09 -8.82 -19.20
C GLN A 308 -19.20 -7.79 -18.98
N LYS A 309 -19.53 -7.47 -17.72
CA LYS A 309 -20.52 -6.43 -17.40
C LYS A 309 -20.05 -5.04 -17.82
N LEU A 310 -18.76 -4.73 -17.63
CA LEU A 310 -18.17 -3.46 -18.04
C LEU A 310 -18.17 -3.29 -19.56
N GLN A 311 -17.93 -4.36 -20.32
CA GLN A 311 -18.06 -4.35 -21.79
C GLN A 311 -19.50 -4.10 -22.25
N SER A 312 -20.50 -4.56 -21.48
CA SER A 312 -21.92 -4.33 -21.79
C SER A 312 -22.47 -3.00 -21.27
N ALA A 313 -21.72 -2.29 -20.43
CA ALA A 313 -22.15 -1.03 -19.85
C ALA A 313 -22.14 0.08 -20.92
N LYS A 314 -23.20 0.89 -20.97
CA LYS A 314 -23.26 2.05 -21.87
C LYS A 314 -22.27 3.12 -21.43
N GLU A 315 -21.55 3.71 -22.39
CA GLU A 315 -20.72 4.91 -22.21
C GLU A 315 -21.57 6.02 -21.54
N GLY A 316 -21.16 6.47 -20.36
CA GLY A 316 -21.81 7.59 -19.67
C GLY A 316 -22.05 7.43 -18.16
N SER A 317 -21.82 6.27 -17.55
CA SER A 317 -21.84 6.19 -16.07
C SER A 317 -20.48 6.59 -15.51
N GLU A 318 -20.38 7.78 -14.92
CA GLU A 318 -19.17 8.27 -14.26
C GLU A 318 -18.79 7.36 -13.08
N SER A 319 -17.62 6.74 -13.19
CA SER A 319 -17.30 5.56 -12.40
C SER A 319 -15.81 5.30 -12.44
N LEU A 320 -15.14 5.39 -11.30
CA LEU A 320 -13.72 5.07 -11.17
C LEU A 320 -13.38 3.65 -11.68
N VAL A 321 -14.31 2.70 -11.53
CA VAL A 321 -14.16 1.32 -12.02
C VAL A 321 -14.25 1.23 -13.55
N LEU A 322 -15.09 2.05 -14.19
CA LEU A 322 -15.15 2.10 -15.66
C LEU A 322 -13.92 2.80 -16.22
N ASP A 323 -13.48 3.90 -15.60
CA ASP A 323 -12.25 4.57 -15.99
C ASP A 323 -11.03 3.64 -15.89
N ALA A 324 -10.99 2.80 -14.85
CA ALA A 324 -9.96 1.77 -14.72
C ALA A 324 -10.04 0.69 -15.81
N TRP A 325 -11.26 0.35 -16.24
CA TRP A 325 -11.47 -0.58 -17.35
C TRP A 325 -11.03 0.00 -18.69
N VAL A 326 -11.36 1.26 -18.98
CA VAL A 326 -10.88 1.95 -20.19
C VAL A 326 -9.36 2.08 -20.16
N LEU A 327 -8.76 2.41 -19.01
CA LEU A 327 -7.30 2.38 -18.87
C LEU A 327 -6.73 0.99 -19.18
N ALA A 328 -7.34 -0.08 -18.65
CA ALA A 328 -6.89 -1.44 -18.92
C ALA A 328 -6.99 -1.79 -20.42
N GLN A 329 -8.05 -1.38 -21.10
CA GLN A 329 -8.21 -1.57 -22.54
C GLN A 329 -7.11 -0.87 -23.33
N GLU A 330 -6.85 0.40 -23.06
CA GLU A 330 -5.77 1.13 -23.74
C GLU A 330 -4.38 0.53 -23.46
N LEU A 331 -4.15 -0.01 -22.25
CA LEU A 331 -2.92 -0.74 -21.93
C LEU A 331 -2.81 -2.06 -22.68
N MET A 332 -3.91 -2.82 -22.80
CA MET A 332 -3.97 -4.07 -23.58
C MET A 332 -3.79 -3.82 -25.07
N ASP A 333 -4.22 -2.68 -25.59
CA ASP A 333 -4.00 -2.27 -26.98
C ASP A 333 -2.51 -1.98 -27.26
N ILE A 334 -1.72 -1.61 -26.25
CA ILE A 334 -0.24 -1.53 -26.41
C ILE A 334 0.32 -2.91 -26.76
N ALA A 335 -0.22 -3.98 -26.16
CA ALA A 335 0.22 -5.34 -26.45
C ALA A 335 -0.20 -5.83 -27.84
N GLY A 336 -1.31 -5.31 -28.39
CA GLY A 336 -1.82 -5.69 -29.71
C GLY A 336 -1.16 -4.99 -30.90
N LYS A 337 -0.28 -4.00 -30.68
CA LYS A 337 0.34 -3.18 -31.74
C LYS A 337 1.63 -3.78 -32.32
N ASP A 338 2.23 -4.76 -31.66
CA ASP A 338 3.49 -5.38 -32.10
C ASP A 338 3.18 -6.70 -32.84
N ASP A 339 3.79 -6.91 -34.02
CA ASP A 339 3.59 -8.11 -34.86
C ASP A 339 4.01 -9.41 -34.14
N ASP A 340 4.86 -9.29 -33.12
CA ASP A 340 5.24 -10.34 -32.19
C ASP A 340 4.46 -10.18 -30.88
N GLY A 341 3.33 -10.88 -30.77
CA GLY A 341 2.41 -10.77 -29.64
C GLY A 341 3.03 -11.05 -28.26
N VAL A 342 4.18 -11.74 -28.19
CA VAL A 342 4.90 -11.96 -26.93
C VAL A 342 5.63 -10.68 -26.49
N GLU A 343 6.27 -9.98 -27.42
CA GLU A 343 6.98 -8.72 -27.14
C GLU A 343 5.99 -7.61 -26.76
N GLY A 344 4.82 -7.58 -27.39
CA GLY A 344 3.74 -6.66 -27.05
C GLY A 344 3.26 -6.81 -25.60
N GLU A 345 3.04 -8.05 -25.13
CA GLU A 345 2.68 -8.28 -23.73
C GLU A 345 3.80 -7.85 -22.78
N ALA A 346 5.05 -8.20 -23.08
CA ALA A 346 6.19 -7.78 -22.26
C ALA A 346 6.31 -6.25 -22.22
N LYS A 347 6.02 -5.55 -23.31
CA LYS A 347 6.00 -4.08 -23.39
C LYS A 347 4.89 -3.47 -22.54
N MET A 348 3.66 -3.99 -22.60
CA MET A 348 2.56 -3.56 -21.74
C MET A 348 2.95 -3.68 -20.26
N TRP A 349 3.48 -4.84 -19.83
CA TRP A 349 3.89 -5.04 -18.44
C TRP A 349 5.05 -4.15 -18.02
N ARG A 350 6.00 -3.85 -18.91
CA ARG A 350 7.07 -2.87 -18.64
C ARG A 350 6.54 -1.44 -18.48
N VAL A 351 5.49 -1.06 -19.22
CA VAL A 351 4.80 0.23 -19.02
C VAL A 351 4.15 0.29 -17.65
N ILE A 352 3.34 -0.71 -17.30
CA ILE A 352 2.64 -0.78 -16.01
C ILE A 352 3.65 -0.76 -14.85
N GLN A 353 4.73 -1.54 -14.97
CA GLN A 353 5.81 -1.59 -13.98
C GLN A 353 6.47 -0.22 -13.77
N GLY A 354 6.87 0.47 -14.84
CA GLY A 354 7.53 1.77 -14.74
C GLY A 354 6.64 2.84 -14.10
N VAL A 355 5.34 2.84 -14.42
CA VAL A 355 4.37 3.74 -13.78
C VAL A 355 4.26 3.46 -12.29
N TRP A 356 4.18 2.19 -11.88
CA TRP A 356 4.14 1.84 -10.47
C TRP A 356 5.41 2.21 -9.70
N VAL A 357 6.59 2.05 -10.32
CA VAL A 357 7.87 2.48 -9.72
C VAL A 357 7.89 4.00 -9.52
N GLU A 358 7.44 4.78 -10.51
CA GLU A 358 7.31 6.23 -10.36
C GLU A 358 6.31 6.62 -9.26
N MET A 359 5.13 5.99 -9.20
CA MET A 359 4.16 6.25 -8.13
C MET A 359 4.70 5.90 -6.75
N LEU A 360 5.48 4.83 -6.62
CA LEU A 360 6.12 4.41 -5.38
C LEU A 360 7.16 5.45 -4.92
N CYS A 361 8.05 5.88 -5.81
CA CYS A 361 9.04 6.93 -5.53
C CYS A 361 8.36 8.26 -5.17
N PHE A 362 7.34 8.64 -5.92
CA PHE A 362 6.54 9.82 -5.65
C PHE A 362 5.88 9.75 -4.27
N SER A 363 5.24 8.64 -3.91
CA SER A 363 4.65 8.45 -2.59
C SER A 363 5.69 8.53 -1.47
N ALA A 364 6.85 7.89 -1.63
CA ALA A 364 7.94 7.93 -0.67
C ALA A 364 8.47 9.38 -0.49
N GLY A 365 8.59 10.14 -1.57
CA GLY A 365 8.98 11.55 -1.51
C GLY A 365 7.93 12.46 -0.90
N ARG A 366 6.63 12.09 -0.91
CA ARG A 366 5.52 12.91 -0.40
C ARG A 366 4.99 12.51 0.97
N CYS A 367 5.38 11.36 1.47
CA CYS A 367 5.07 10.97 2.83
C CYS A 367 5.80 11.90 3.83
N ARG A 368 5.15 12.21 4.96
CA ARG A 368 5.72 13.10 5.97
C ARG A 368 6.88 12.39 6.67
N GLY A 369 8.03 13.06 6.79
CA GLY A 369 9.24 12.46 7.40
C GLY A 369 9.01 11.86 8.80
N PHE A 370 8.13 12.45 9.61
CA PHE A 370 7.80 11.89 10.93
C PHE A 370 7.08 10.54 10.84
N LEU A 371 6.30 10.27 9.79
CA LEU A 371 5.62 9.00 9.57
C LEU A 371 6.64 7.91 9.19
N HIS A 372 7.62 8.24 8.35
CA HIS A 372 8.76 7.36 8.10
C HIS A 372 9.51 7.01 9.39
N ALA A 373 9.85 8.02 10.20
CA ALA A 373 10.51 7.81 11.49
C ALA A 373 9.66 6.97 12.47
N LYS A 374 8.35 7.24 12.54
CA LYS A 374 7.40 6.48 13.37
C LYS A 374 7.29 5.02 12.94
N SER A 375 7.29 4.77 11.64
CA SER A 375 7.28 3.43 11.05
C SER A 375 8.53 2.64 11.42
N LEU A 376 9.72 3.25 11.38
CA LEU A 376 10.98 2.61 11.78
C LEU A 376 10.95 2.13 13.24
N GLY A 377 10.30 2.88 14.14
CA GLY A 377 10.12 2.48 15.54
C GLY A 377 9.16 1.30 15.76
N LYS A 378 8.40 0.89 14.73
CA LYS A 378 7.37 -0.17 14.81
C LYS A 378 7.71 -1.43 14.00
N GLY A 379 8.90 -1.51 13.41
CA GLY A 379 9.33 -2.66 12.58
C GLY A 379 9.67 -2.32 11.13
N GLY A 380 9.51 -1.05 10.72
CA GLY A 380 9.81 -0.58 9.36
C GLY A 380 8.65 -0.80 8.37
N GLU A 381 8.47 0.16 7.47
CA GLU A 381 7.56 0.07 6.32
C GLU A 381 8.42 0.16 5.05
N TYR A 382 8.07 -0.61 4.02
CA TYR A 382 8.85 -0.63 2.78
C TYR A 382 8.96 0.75 2.13
N LEU A 383 7.91 1.57 2.17
CA LEU A 383 7.94 2.96 1.70
C LEU A 383 9.01 3.81 2.41
N SER A 384 9.27 3.55 3.71
CA SER A 384 10.33 4.24 4.45
C SER A 384 11.73 3.82 3.98
N TYR A 385 11.88 2.58 3.52
CA TYR A 385 13.12 2.12 2.91
C TYR A 385 13.36 2.77 1.54
N VAL A 386 12.32 2.84 0.69
CA VAL A 386 12.37 3.57 -0.59
C VAL A 386 12.73 5.04 -0.35
N TRP A 387 12.11 5.67 0.65
CA TRP A 387 12.43 7.05 1.04
C TRP A 387 13.89 7.23 1.46
N MET A 388 14.43 6.31 2.28
CA MET A 388 15.85 6.34 2.68
C MET A 388 16.79 6.14 1.48
N LEU A 389 16.48 5.20 0.58
CA LEU A 389 17.25 4.97 -0.63
C LEU A 389 17.28 6.22 -1.52
N MET A 390 16.10 6.81 -1.78
CA MET A 390 15.98 8.04 -2.55
C MET A 390 16.79 9.19 -1.92
N SER A 391 16.70 9.37 -0.60
CA SER A 391 17.47 10.37 0.14
C SER A 391 18.99 10.13 0.01
N PHE A 392 19.43 8.87 0.12
CA PHE A 392 20.84 8.51 -0.08
C PHE A 392 21.33 8.79 -1.50
N LEU A 393 20.46 8.61 -2.50
CA LEU A 393 20.71 8.92 -3.91
C LEU A 393 20.56 10.41 -4.25
N GLY A 394 20.38 11.29 -3.25
CA GLY A 394 20.32 12.74 -3.45
C GLY A 394 18.98 13.27 -3.95
N MET A 395 17.91 12.47 -3.87
CA MET A 395 16.57 12.90 -4.25
C MET A 395 15.91 13.73 -3.15
N GLU A 396 15.00 14.62 -3.55
CA GLU A 396 14.35 15.54 -2.64
C GLU A 396 13.16 14.88 -1.94
N THR A 397 13.12 15.01 -0.61
CA THR A 397 12.04 14.48 0.23
C THR A 397 11.12 15.58 0.74
N LEU A 398 9.89 15.24 1.16
CA LEU A 398 8.94 16.22 1.71
C LEU A 398 9.52 16.97 2.93
N ALA A 399 10.33 16.30 3.75
CA ALA A 399 10.99 16.92 4.88
C ALA A 399 11.95 18.05 4.44
N GLU A 400 12.76 17.80 3.42
CA GLU A 400 13.69 18.79 2.85
C GLU A 400 12.94 19.95 2.18
N ARG A 401 11.83 19.67 1.49
CA ARG A 401 10.96 20.70 0.90
C ARG A 401 10.41 21.66 1.95
N LEU A 402 9.87 21.13 3.04
CA LEU A 402 9.34 21.95 4.13
C LEU A 402 10.44 22.79 4.79
N GLN A 403 11.61 22.21 5.07
CA GLN A 403 12.74 22.93 5.67
C GLN A 403 13.27 24.06 4.79
N ARG A 404 13.31 23.88 3.45
CA ARG A 404 13.76 24.95 2.53
C ARG A 404 12.79 26.12 2.46
N THR A 405 11.49 25.85 2.62
CA THR A 405 10.45 26.88 2.59
C THR A 405 10.55 27.79 3.83
N GLU A 406 10.99 27.25 4.98
CA GLU A 406 11.25 28.04 6.19
C GLU A 406 12.48 28.95 6.06
N LEU A 407 13.50 28.55 5.28
CA LEU A 407 14.72 29.36 5.08
C LEU A 407 14.53 30.55 4.13
N HIS A 408 13.52 30.53 3.25
CA HIS A 408 13.31 31.59 2.25
C HIS A 408 12.38 32.73 2.70
N VAL A 409 11.75 32.62 3.88
CA VAL A 409 10.88 33.68 4.44
C VAL A 409 11.67 34.72 5.26
N GLN A 410 12.97 34.50 5.50
CA GLN A 410 13.76 35.37 6.39
C GLN A 410 14.96 36.04 5.72
N GLY A 411 14.94 36.18 4.39
CA GLY A 411 16.05 36.71 3.61
C GLY A 411 15.65 37.45 2.34
N ASP A 412 14.49 38.12 2.30
CA ASP A 412 14.24 39.12 1.25
C ASP A 412 13.24 40.20 1.73
N MET A 413 13.69 41.03 2.68
CA MET A 413 13.13 42.36 2.90
C MET A 413 14.27 43.37 2.91
N GLY A 414 14.68 43.76 1.71
CA GLY A 414 15.66 44.83 1.48
C GLY A 414 15.41 45.54 0.15
N ALA A 415 14.59 46.60 0.19
CA ALA A 415 14.41 47.65 -0.82
C ALA A 415 13.86 47.20 -2.20
N THR A 416 12.64 47.55 -2.61
CA THR A 416 12.24 48.93 -2.92
C THR A 416 10.71 49.03 -2.97
N ARG A 417 10.18 50.10 -2.38
CA ARG A 417 8.75 50.45 -2.24
C ARG A 417 8.26 51.20 -3.49
N LEU A 418 7.06 50.89 -4.00
CA LEU A 418 5.96 51.82 -4.31
C LEU A 418 4.74 51.01 -4.82
N MET A 419 3.69 50.87 -4.00
CA MET A 419 2.41 51.61 -4.04
C MET A 419 1.28 50.84 -4.74
N THR A 420 0.48 50.14 -3.93
CA THR A 420 -0.93 49.79 -4.20
C THR A 420 -1.82 51.02 -3.95
N PRO A 421 -2.93 51.20 -4.68
CA PRO A 421 -4.12 51.82 -4.12
C PRO A 421 -5.09 50.72 -3.63
N ALA A 422 -5.58 50.93 -2.41
CA ALA A 422 -6.49 50.06 -1.69
C ALA A 422 -7.89 49.99 -2.32
N ALA A 423 -8.55 48.86 -2.08
CA ALA A 423 -9.97 48.65 -2.31
C ALA A 423 -10.84 49.55 -1.43
N SER A 424 -11.91 50.09 -2.00
CA SER A 424 -13.09 50.53 -1.29
C SER A 424 -14.23 50.63 -2.30
N GLU A 425 -15.14 49.66 -2.28
CA GLU A 425 -16.60 49.89 -2.23
C GLU A 425 -17.35 48.55 -2.35
N MET A 426 -18.03 48.19 -1.26
CA MET A 426 -19.06 47.16 -1.23
C MET A 426 -20.39 47.79 -1.68
N PRO A 427 -21.20 47.16 -2.54
CA PRO A 427 -22.55 47.60 -2.81
C PRO A 427 -23.51 47.10 -1.73
N THR A 428 -24.32 48.02 -1.19
CA THR A 428 -25.47 47.72 -0.33
C THR A 428 -26.70 47.33 -1.17
N PRO A 429 -27.61 46.49 -0.64
CA PRO A 429 -28.70 45.90 -1.41
C PRO A 429 -29.91 46.84 -1.52
N THR A 430 -30.57 46.79 -2.66
CA THR A 430 -31.79 47.52 -3.02
C THR A 430 -33.04 46.91 -2.38
N GLY A 431 -33.91 47.77 -1.84
CA GLY A 431 -35.22 47.42 -1.28
C GLY A 431 -36.18 48.61 -1.25
N SER A 432 -36.88 48.76 -2.37
CA SER A 432 -38.24 49.29 -2.65
C SER A 432 -38.86 50.55 -1.99
N ASN A 433 -39.42 51.37 -2.89
CA ASN A 433 -40.70 52.11 -2.88
C ASN A 433 -40.90 53.36 -1.98
N ASN A 434 -41.04 54.54 -2.61
CA ASN A 434 -42.34 55.22 -2.82
C ASN A 434 -42.20 56.65 -3.38
N VAL A 435 -43.22 57.01 -4.18
CA VAL A 435 -43.59 58.28 -4.85
C VAL A 435 -43.04 58.48 -6.27
#